data_AF-A0A4R1NTY8-F1
#
_entry.id   AF-A0A4R1NTY8-F1
#
_cell.length_a   1.000
_cell.length_b   1.000
_cell.length_c   1.000
_cell.angle_alpha   90.00
_cell.angle_beta   90.00
_cell.angle_gamma   90.00
#
_symmetry.space_group_name_H-M   'P 1'
#
loop_
_entity.id
_entity.type
_entity.pdbx_description
1 polymer ?
#
loop_
_entity_poly.entity_id
_entity_poly.type
_entity_poly.pdbx_seq_one_letter_code
_entity_poly.pdbx_strand_id
1 'polypeptide(L)' 'MRDRFEFVYTPKHGSWLNMAEIEINVLVGQCLDRRIDSLELMRKEVAAWQQRHNHLDAKINWQFTT' A
#
# COMPACT_ATOMS: atom_id res chain seq x y z
N MET A 1 -21.10 -22.08 -5.42
CA MET A 1 -19.80 -21.38 -5.46
C MET A 1 -19.88 -20.13 -4.58
N ARG A 2 -19.86 -20.31 -3.27
CA ARG A 2 -19.86 -19.23 -2.27
C ARG A 2 -18.97 -19.79 -1.17
N ASP A 3 -17.71 -19.34 -1.11
CA ASP A 3 -16.75 -19.52 -0.01
C ASP A 3 -15.33 -19.18 -0.52
N ARG A 4 -15.07 -17.91 -0.83
CA ARG A 4 -13.68 -17.47 -1.14
C ARG A 4 -13.38 -16.06 -0.65
N PHE A 5 -14.02 -15.63 0.43
CA PHE A 5 -13.66 -14.37 1.06
C PHE A 5 -13.78 -14.53 2.56
N GLU A 6 -12.65 -14.50 3.25
CA GLU A 6 -12.56 -14.53 4.69
C GLU A 6 -12.25 -13.12 5.18
N PHE A 7 -13.05 -12.63 6.12
CA PHE A 7 -12.75 -11.38 6.81
C PHE A 7 -11.70 -11.65 7.88
N VAL A 8 -10.50 -11.12 7.68
CA VAL A 8 -9.45 -11.11 8.71
C VAL A 8 -9.62 -9.85 9.55
N TYR A 9 -9.89 -10.03 10.84
CA TYR A 9 -10.04 -8.92 11.77
C TYR A 9 -8.71 -8.20 12.00
N THR A 10 -8.69 -6.88 11.82
CA THR A 10 -7.56 -6.02 12.21
C THR A 10 -7.90 -5.33 13.54
N PRO A 11 -7.08 -5.49 14.60
CA PRO A 11 -7.31 -4.82 15.87
C PRO A 11 -7.34 -3.29 15.72
N LYS A 12 -8.21 -2.62 16.49
CA LYS A 12 -8.40 -1.15 16.44
C LYS A 12 -7.11 -0.34 16.63
N HIS A 13 -6.14 -0.88 17.36
CA HIS A 13 -4.83 -0.25 17.62
C HIS A 13 -3.67 -0.97 16.93
N GLY A 14 -3.97 -1.86 15.99
CA GLY A 14 -3.00 -2.64 15.21
C GLY A 14 -2.77 -2.06 13.81
N SER A 15 -2.85 -0.74 13.63
CA SER A 15 -2.64 -0.09 12.32
C SER A 15 -1.27 -0.42 11.71
N TRP A 16 -0.26 -0.70 12.55
CA TRP A 16 1.06 -1.16 12.12
C TRP A 16 1.06 -2.54 11.42
N LEU A 17 -0.03 -3.32 11.57
CA LEU A 17 -0.26 -4.60 10.86
C LEU A 17 -1.09 -4.43 9.60
N ASN A 18 -1.61 -3.23 9.35
CA ASN A 18 -2.50 -2.99 8.22
C ASN A 18 -1.68 -2.82 6.94
N MET A 19 -1.75 -3.83 6.07
CA MET A 19 -1.07 -3.85 4.78
C MET A 19 -1.37 -2.60 3.94
N ALA A 20 -2.60 -2.09 3.96
CA ALA A 20 -2.95 -0.90 3.20
C ALA A 20 -2.24 0.36 3.72
N GLU A 21 -2.15 0.52 5.04
CA GLU A 21 -1.45 1.67 5.65
C GLU A 21 0.07 1.61 5.39
N ILE A 22 0.67 0.41 5.39
CA ILE A 22 2.08 0.23 5.04
C ILE A 22 2.33 0.67 3.60
N GLU A 23 1.54 0.17 2.64
CA GLU A 23 1.67 0.51 1.22
C GLU A 23 1.47 2.01 0.96
N ILE A 24 0.51 2.65 1.65
CA ILE A 24 0.31 4.09 1.56
C ILE A 24 1.54 4.85 2.05
N ASN A 25 2.17 4.44 3.15
CA ASN A 25 3.41 5.08 3.62
C ASN A 25 4.56 4.95 2.62
N VAL A 26 4.69 3.78 1.98
CA VAL A 26 5.69 3.57 0.92
C VAL A 26 5.42 4.47 -0.29
N LEU A 27 4.17 4.54 -0.76
CA LEU A 27 3.75 5.46 -1.83
C LEU A 27 4.07 6.92 -1.47
N VAL A 28 3.75 7.33 -0.24
CA VAL A 28 4.03 8.69 0.22
C VAL A 28 5.52 8.99 0.16
N GLY A 29 6.36 8.14 0.75
CA GLY A 29 7.81 8.36 0.76
C GLY A 29 8.48 8.26 -0.61
N GLN A 30 7.97 7.42 -1.53
CA GLN A 30 8.61 7.21 -2.83
C GLN A 30 8.07 8.10 -3.95
N CYS A 31 6.82 8.53 -3.88
CA CYS A 31 6.14 9.20 -4.99
C CYS A 31 5.59 10.58 -4.62
N LEU A 32 5.09 10.74 -3.39
CA LEU A 32 4.34 11.93 -2.96
C LEU A 32 5.11 12.82 -1.99
N ASP A 33 6.39 12.53 -1.71
CA ASP A 33 7.29 13.36 -0.89
C ASP A 33 7.78 14.62 -1.65
N ARG A 34 6.88 15.22 -2.42
CA ARG A 34 7.13 16.42 -3.22
C ARG A 34 5.82 17.16 -3.46
N ARG A 35 5.92 18.46 -3.71
CA ARG A 35 4.77 19.26 -4.14
C ARG A 35 4.33 18.84 -5.55
N ILE A 36 3.03 18.65 -5.73
CA ILE A 36 2.39 18.34 -7.02
C ILE A 36 1.24 19.33 -7.20
N ASP A 37 1.34 20.20 -8.20
CA ASP A 37 0.46 21.37 -8.34
C ASP A 37 -0.90 21.06 -8.97
N SER A 38 -1.13 19.84 -9.46
CA SER A 38 -2.43 19.44 -9.99
C SER A 38 -2.81 18.01 -9.63
N LEU A 39 -4.11 17.81 -9.41
CA LEU A 39 -4.68 16.49 -9.14
C LEU A 39 -4.44 15.52 -10.30
N GLU A 40 -4.51 16.01 -11.54
CA GLU A 40 -4.27 15.19 -12.74
C GLU A 40 -2.83 14.67 -12.79
N LEU A 41 -1.85 15.51 -12.47
CA LEU A 41 -0.45 15.08 -12.37
C LEU A 41 -0.29 14.07 -11.24
N MET A 42 -0.88 14.33 -10.07
CA MET A 42 -0.83 13.41 -8.93
C MET A 42 -1.37 12.02 -9.30
N ARG A 43 -2.52 11.94 -10.00
CA ARG A 43 -3.10 10.67 -10.44
C ARG A 43 -2.18 9.92 -11.39
N LYS A 44 -1.55 10.61 -12.34
CA LYS A 44 -0.61 10.00 -13.29
C LYS A 44 0.62 9.44 -12.57
N GLU A 45 1.18 10.19 -11.63
CA GLU A 45 2.34 9.77 -10.85
C GLU A 45 2.03 8.54 -9.98
N VAL A 46 0.90 8.55 -9.26
CA VAL A 46 0.45 7.40 -8.47
C VAL A 46 0.25 6.16 -9.36
N ALA A 47 -0.38 6.31 -10.53
CA ALA A 47 -0.59 5.19 -11.45
C ALA A 47 0.73 4.63 -11.98
N ALA A 48 1.67 5.50 -12.36
CA ALA A 48 3.00 5.09 -12.84
C ALA A 48 3.81 4.41 -11.71
N TRP A 49 3.73 4.93 -10.49
CA TRP A 49 4.34 4.31 -9.32
C TRP A 49 3.74 2.93 -9.05
N GLN A 50 2.41 2.80 -9.06
CA GLN A 50 1.73 1.53 -8.81
C GLN A 50 2.11 0.46 -9.85
N GLN A 51 2.16 0.82 -11.14
CA GLN A 51 2.61 -0.11 -12.19
C GLN A 51 4.03 -0.60 -11.95
N ARG A 52 4.94 0.30 -11.58
CA ARG A 52 6.34 -0.05 -11.25
C ARG A 52 6.40 -0.95 -10.02
N HIS A 53 5.70 -0.58 -8.95
CA HIS A 53 5.70 -1.33 -7.69
C HIS A 53 5.14 -2.74 -7.88
N ASN A 54 4.04 -2.89 -8.62
CA ASN A 54 3.47 -4.19 -8.97
C ASN A 54 4.42 -5.05 -9.80
N HIS A 55 5.27 -4.46 -10.64
CA HIS A 55 6.26 -5.20 -11.43
C HIS A 55 7.48 -5.65 -10.61
N LEU A 56 7.75 -4.99 -9.48
CA LEU A 56 8.85 -5.36 -8.58
C LEU A 56 8.49 -6.57 -7.71
N ASP A 57 7.23 -7.05 -7.73
CA ASP A 57 6.71 -8.11 -6.86
C ASP A 57 7.14 -7.92 -5.39
N ALA A 58 7.16 -6.66 -4.94
CA ALA A 58 7.58 -6.32 -3.58
C ALA A 58 6.63 -6.99 -2.57
N LYS A 59 7.21 -7.75 -1.63
CA LYS A 59 6.45 -8.45 -0.58
C LYS A 59 6.76 -7.81 0.77
N ILE A 60 5.73 -7.70 1.61
CA ILE A 60 5.93 -7.35 3.01
C ILE A 60 6.66 -8.52 3.70
N ASN A 61 7.85 -8.22 4.21
CA ASN A 61 8.64 -9.18 4.98
C ASN A 61 8.19 -9.15 6.45
N TRP A 62 7.19 -9.97 6.77
CA TRP A 62 6.69 -10.11 8.14
C TRP A 62 7.74 -10.75 9.06
N GLN A 63 7.93 -10.18 10.25
CA GLN A 63 8.93 -10.64 11.23
C GLN A 63 8.29 -11.28 12.48
N PHE A 64 7.06 -11.78 12.38
CA PHE A 64 6.42 -12.47 13.51
C PHE A 64 7.15 -13.76 13.82
N THR A 65 7.56 -13.91 15.07
CA THR A 65 8.05 -15.18 15.63
C THR A 65 6.94 -15.82 16.47
N THR A 66 7.00 -17.15 16.62
CA THR A 66 6.06 -17.92 17.46
C THR A 66 6.37 -17.76 18.95
#